data_AF-A0AA41UG03-F1
#
_entry.id   AF-A0AA41UG03-F1
#
_cell.length_a   1.000
_cell.length_b   1.000
_cell.length_c   1.000
_cell.angle_alpha   90.00
_cell.angle_beta   90.00
_cell.angle_gamma   90.00
#
_symmetry.space_group_name_H-M   'P 1'
#
loop_
_entity.id
_entity.type
_entity.pdbx_description
1 polymer ?
#
loop_
_entity_poly.entity_id
_entity_poly.type
_entity_poly.pdbx_seq_one_letter_code
_entity_poly.pdbx_strand_id
1 'polypeptide(L)'
;MSTASASPFGTAWFGALASSLTAVPGLPGSLRVGAIALDGGESAVLLAVVPDADARFPRARSGEVGLEEGYALAEVVTGIVAADAGTDSRRPIVTVIDVPGQAYGYVEELVGIHQSLAASTNAFATARLAGHPIVSLMVGNAISGAFLATGLQANRLVALDHDGIAVQVMSKQSSARITRRSVAELDAVAEKFPATAYDGASFAKLGALHDLVHVESPAAPTSADVALVTTSVSLAVASVRAGSSDLRSRLSSPEARTVRASSVLVRQRVAEAWDI
;
A
#
# COMPACT_ATOMS: atom_id res chain seq x y z
N MET A 1 -2.46 11.12 -25.23
CA MET A 1 -2.17 10.49 -23.93
C MET A 1 -3.38 9.66 -23.58
N SER A 2 -3.23 8.35 -23.38
CA SER A 2 -4.34 7.51 -22.95
C SER A 2 -4.75 7.97 -21.55
N THR A 3 -5.93 8.57 -21.42
CA THR A 3 -6.57 8.79 -20.13
C THR A 3 -7.08 7.44 -19.67
N ALA A 4 -6.20 6.63 -19.07
CA ALA A 4 -6.67 5.48 -18.31
C ALA A 4 -7.68 6.02 -17.29
N SER A 5 -8.92 5.52 -17.33
CA SER A 5 -9.93 5.89 -16.36
C SER A 5 -9.38 5.58 -14.97
N ALA A 6 -9.53 6.53 -14.04
CA ALA A 6 -9.10 6.32 -12.67
C ALA A 6 -9.77 5.05 -12.10
N SER A 7 -8.99 4.26 -11.38
CA SER A 7 -9.49 3.01 -10.80
C SER A 7 -10.55 3.30 -9.73
N PRO A 8 -11.69 2.60 -9.74
CA PRO A 8 -12.79 2.90 -8.82
C PRO A 8 -12.57 2.29 -7.43
N PHE A 9 -11.66 1.33 -7.28
CA PHE A 9 -11.59 0.45 -6.12
C PHE A 9 -11.24 1.19 -4.83
N GLY A 10 -10.23 2.06 -4.85
CA GLY A 10 -9.79 2.79 -3.64
C GLY A 10 -10.90 3.63 -3.02
N THR A 11 -11.67 4.33 -3.86
CA THR A 11 -12.81 5.15 -3.41
C THR A 11 -13.95 4.28 -2.89
N ALA A 12 -14.29 3.20 -3.61
CA ALA A 12 -15.37 2.30 -3.22
C ALA A 12 -15.08 1.61 -1.88
N TRP A 13 -13.87 1.07 -1.71
CA TRP A 13 -13.47 0.37 -0.50
C TRP A 13 -13.26 1.29 0.70
N PHE A 14 -12.70 2.49 0.50
CA PHE A 14 -12.65 3.48 1.58
C PHE A 14 -14.07 3.82 2.06
N GLY A 15 -14.99 4.10 1.13
CA GLY A 15 -16.37 4.44 1.47
C GLY A 15 -17.13 3.31 2.18
N ALA A 16 -16.88 2.06 1.79
CA ALA A 16 -17.54 0.89 2.37
C ALA A 16 -16.98 0.51 3.76
N LEU A 17 -15.69 0.74 4.00
CA LEU A 17 -15.02 0.41 5.27
C LEU A 17 -15.08 1.53 6.31
N ALA A 18 -15.21 2.79 5.88
CA ALA A 18 -15.19 3.93 6.79
C ALA A 18 -16.42 3.93 7.72
N SER A 19 -16.21 3.75 9.02
CA SER A 19 -17.23 3.94 10.05
C SER A 19 -17.47 5.42 10.37
N SER A 20 -16.49 6.27 10.06
CA SER A 20 -16.60 7.73 10.16
C SER A 20 -15.57 8.41 9.25
N LEU A 21 -15.84 9.67 8.90
CA LEU A 21 -14.92 10.54 8.19
C LEU A 21 -14.29 11.53 9.16
N THR A 22 -12.99 11.79 8.98
CA THR A 22 -12.24 12.75 9.78
C THR A 22 -11.87 13.93 8.89
N ALA A 23 -12.46 15.09 9.16
CA ALA A 23 -12.08 16.32 8.48
C ALA A 23 -10.75 16.82 9.05
N VAL A 24 -9.73 16.90 8.21
CA VAL A 24 -8.44 17.49 8.54
C VAL A 24 -8.26 18.73 7.66
N PRO A 25 -8.31 19.94 8.23
CA PRO A 25 -8.19 21.17 7.45
C PRO A 25 -6.87 21.23 6.66
N GLY A 26 -6.93 21.70 5.41
CA GLY A 26 -5.74 21.91 4.58
C GLY A 26 -5.23 20.69 3.82
N LEU A 27 -5.81 19.50 3.99
CA LEU A 27 -5.46 18.34 3.17
C LEU A 27 -5.95 18.51 1.72
N PRO A 28 -5.23 17.93 0.73
CA PRO A 28 -5.69 17.90 -0.65
C PRO A 28 -6.95 17.03 -0.78
N GLY A 29 -7.78 17.33 -1.79
CA GLY A 29 -8.99 16.57 -2.09
C GLY A 29 -8.73 15.13 -2.54
N SER A 30 -7.47 14.76 -2.79
CA SER A 30 -6.98 13.42 -3.10
C SER A 30 -6.73 12.54 -1.86
N LEU A 31 -6.73 13.09 -0.64
CA LEU A 31 -6.53 12.30 0.59
C LEU A 31 -7.85 12.13 1.36
N ARG A 32 -8.14 10.89 1.75
CA ARG A 32 -9.27 10.55 2.63
C ARG A 32 -8.73 10.05 3.96
N VAL A 33 -9.31 10.57 5.04
CA VAL A 33 -9.01 10.20 6.42
C VAL A 33 -10.31 9.86 7.12
N GLY A 34 -10.33 8.75 7.84
CA GLY A 34 -11.49 8.29 8.58
C GLY A 34 -11.11 7.27 9.64
N ALA A 35 -12.11 6.52 10.09
CA ALA A 35 -11.92 5.37 10.96
C ALA A 35 -12.54 4.12 10.35
N ILE A 36 -11.96 2.96 10.66
CA ILE A 36 -12.55 1.65 10.44
C ILE A 36 -12.82 1.01 11.81
N ALA A 37 -13.96 0.34 11.95
CA ALA A 37 -14.24 -0.50 13.12
C ALA A 37 -13.65 -1.89 12.86
N LEU A 38 -12.86 -2.40 13.80
CA LEU A 38 -12.26 -3.74 13.74
C LEU A 38 -13.06 -4.71 14.62
N ASP A 39 -12.90 -5.99 14.32
CA ASP A 39 -13.42 -7.06 15.16
C ASP A 39 -12.81 -6.96 16.57
N GLY A 40 -13.60 -7.26 17.60
CA GLY A 40 -13.17 -7.11 19.00
C GLY A 40 -13.32 -5.69 19.56
N GLY A 41 -13.90 -4.76 18.80
CA GLY A 41 -14.28 -3.41 19.27
C GLY A 41 -13.17 -2.37 19.24
N GLU A 42 -11.99 -2.72 18.72
CA GLU A 42 -10.93 -1.76 18.43
C GLU A 42 -11.29 -0.92 17.19
N SER A 43 -10.80 0.33 17.11
CA SER A 43 -10.91 1.15 15.91
C SER A 43 -9.51 1.52 15.40
N ALA A 44 -9.37 1.58 14.09
CA ALA A 44 -8.15 2.00 13.42
C ALA A 44 -8.38 3.25 12.58
N VAL A 45 -7.32 4.04 12.39
CA VAL A 45 -7.31 5.13 11.40
C VAL A 45 -7.36 4.48 10.02
N LEU A 46 -8.28 4.95 9.18
CA LEU A 46 -8.39 4.55 7.78
C LEU A 46 -7.89 5.69 6.88
N LEU A 47 -6.95 5.38 5.99
CA LEU A 47 -6.35 6.31 5.04
C LEU A 47 -6.53 5.80 3.61
N ALA A 48 -6.76 6.70 2.65
CA ALA A 48 -6.69 6.37 1.23
C ALA A 48 -6.28 7.57 0.39
N VAL A 49 -5.42 7.35 -0.60
CA VAL A 49 -5.27 8.28 -1.73
C VAL A 49 -6.30 7.90 -2.78
N VAL A 50 -7.06 8.87 -3.24
CA VAL A 50 -8.15 8.71 -4.22
C VAL A 50 -8.03 9.75 -5.33
N PRO A 51 -8.66 9.54 -6.49
CA PRO A 51 -8.68 10.54 -7.56
C PRO A 51 -9.31 11.85 -7.11
N ASP A 52 -8.71 12.96 -7.56
CA ASP A 52 -9.19 14.33 -7.35
C ASP A 52 -9.05 15.11 -8.66
N ALA A 53 -10.15 15.24 -9.40
CA ALA A 53 -10.17 15.93 -10.68
C ALA A 53 -9.79 17.43 -10.56
N ASP A 54 -9.96 18.00 -9.37
CA ASP A 54 -9.70 19.41 -9.05
C ASP A 54 -8.33 19.60 -8.39
N ALA A 55 -7.51 18.54 -8.28
CA ALA A 55 -6.17 18.62 -7.70
C ALA A 55 -5.35 19.73 -8.36
N ARG A 56 -4.62 20.47 -7.51
CA ARG A 56 -3.78 21.60 -7.90
C ARG A 56 -2.75 21.20 -8.96
N PHE A 57 -2.18 20.01 -8.82
CA PHE A 57 -1.20 19.46 -9.74
C PHE A 57 -1.89 18.56 -10.78
N PRO A 58 -1.90 18.93 -12.08
CA PRO A 58 -2.63 18.17 -13.10
C PRO A 58 -2.18 16.73 -13.29
N ARG A 59 -0.95 16.40 -12.88
CA ARG A 59 -0.36 15.06 -12.98
C ARG A 59 -0.71 14.15 -11.78
N ALA A 60 -1.52 14.64 -10.86
CA ALA A 60 -2.01 13.93 -9.67
C ALA A 60 -3.56 13.84 -9.61
N ARG A 61 -4.25 14.01 -10.75
CA ARG A 61 -5.73 14.10 -10.78
C ARG A 61 -6.46 12.76 -10.84
N SER A 62 -5.75 11.69 -11.18
CA SER A 62 -6.34 10.38 -11.45
C SER A 62 -6.00 9.35 -10.36
N GLY A 63 -5.59 9.83 -9.18
CA GLY A 63 -5.23 9.01 -8.02
C GLY A 63 -3.72 8.76 -7.89
N GLU A 64 -2.89 9.40 -8.71
CA GLU A 64 -1.44 9.33 -8.54
C GLU A 64 -1.00 9.94 -7.21
N VAL A 65 0.09 9.41 -6.64
CA VAL A 65 0.72 9.99 -5.44
C VAL A 65 1.74 11.03 -5.89
N GLY A 66 1.41 12.30 -5.75
CA GLY A 66 2.23 13.43 -6.15
C GLY A 66 2.83 14.20 -4.98
N LEU A 67 3.08 15.50 -5.23
CA LEU A 67 3.71 16.40 -4.26
C LEU A 67 2.85 16.60 -3.02
N GLU A 68 1.56 16.89 -3.18
CA GLU A 68 0.68 17.17 -2.04
C GLU A 68 0.29 15.89 -1.31
N GLU A 69 0.07 14.78 -2.02
CA GLU A 69 -0.33 13.50 -1.42
C GLU A 69 0.73 12.97 -0.45
N GLY A 70 2.00 12.97 -0.84
CA GLY A 70 3.08 12.47 0.01
C GLY A 70 3.30 13.31 1.28
N TYR A 71 3.27 14.64 1.17
CA TYR A 71 3.40 15.51 2.34
C TYR A 71 2.16 15.47 3.24
N ALA A 72 0.97 15.41 2.66
CA ALA A 72 -0.29 15.31 3.41
C ALA A 72 -0.37 13.99 4.20
N LEU A 73 0.03 12.87 3.59
CA LEU A 73 0.16 11.59 4.31
C LEU A 73 1.18 11.69 5.44
N ALA A 74 2.33 12.32 5.20
CA ALA A 74 3.35 12.52 6.22
C ALA A 74 2.80 13.33 7.40
N GLU A 75 2.10 14.44 7.13
CA GLU A 75 1.48 15.29 8.13
C GLU A 75 0.46 14.52 8.99
N VAL A 76 -0.47 13.81 8.35
CA VAL A 76 -1.50 13.02 9.04
C VAL A 76 -0.87 11.93 9.91
N VAL A 77 0.06 11.15 9.36
CA VAL A 77 0.68 10.03 10.09
C VAL A 77 1.57 10.54 11.22
N THR A 78 2.36 11.58 11.01
CA THR A 78 3.15 12.21 12.08
C THR A 78 2.25 12.80 13.16
N GLY A 79 1.12 13.41 12.79
CA GLY A 79 0.11 13.89 13.74
C GLY A 79 -0.47 12.78 14.60
N ILE A 80 -0.76 11.61 14.03
CA ILE A 80 -1.22 10.42 14.76
C ILE A 80 -0.16 9.96 15.77
N VAL A 81 1.10 9.87 15.34
CA VAL A 81 2.20 9.46 16.23
C VAL A 81 2.38 10.44 17.39
N ALA A 82 2.31 11.74 17.12
CA ALA A 82 2.43 12.77 18.15
C ALA A 82 1.27 12.71 19.16
N ALA A 83 0.04 12.53 18.67
CA ALA A 83 -1.15 12.41 19.51
C ALA A 83 -1.11 11.17 20.43
N ASP A 84 -0.47 10.09 19.98
CA ASP A 84 -0.38 8.84 20.74
C ASP A 84 0.91 8.71 21.56
N ALA A 85 1.85 9.67 21.50
CA ALA A 85 3.18 9.52 22.12
C ALA A 85 3.15 9.17 23.62
N GLY A 86 2.12 9.63 24.35
CA GLY A 86 1.94 9.38 25.79
C GLY A 86 0.90 8.30 26.15
N THR A 87 0.34 7.59 25.17
CA THR A 87 -0.65 6.52 25.45
C THR A 87 0.06 5.19 25.70
N ASP A 88 -0.62 4.21 26.31
CA ASP A 88 -0.10 2.84 26.43
C ASP A 88 -0.47 1.97 25.22
N SER A 89 -1.47 2.39 24.44
CA SER A 89 -1.92 1.70 23.24
C SER A 89 -1.83 2.62 22.03
N ARG A 90 -0.96 2.25 21.08
CA ARG A 90 -0.84 2.90 19.78
C ARG A 90 -2.00 2.44 18.89
N ARG A 91 -2.76 3.38 18.34
CA ARG A 91 -3.89 3.05 17.45
C ARG A 91 -3.37 2.44 16.13
N PRO A 92 -4.06 1.43 15.56
CA PRO A 92 -3.68 0.90 14.25
C PRO A 92 -3.93 1.93 13.13
N ILE A 93 -3.17 1.81 12.04
CA ILE A 93 -3.33 2.59 10.82
C ILE A 93 -3.51 1.62 9.66
N VAL A 94 -4.65 1.71 8.98
CA VAL A 94 -5.01 0.92 7.80
C VAL A 94 -5.00 1.84 6.60
N THR A 95 -4.22 1.51 5.57
CA THR A 95 -4.20 2.27 4.32
C THR A 95 -4.80 1.45 3.20
N VAL A 96 -5.86 1.96 2.56
CA VAL A 96 -6.46 1.40 1.36
C VAL A 96 -5.60 1.81 0.16
N ILE A 97 -5.13 0.82 -0.61
CA ILE A 97 -4.18 0.99 -1.70
C ILE A 97 -4.88 0.70 -3.03
N ASP A 98 -5.06 1.78 -3.80
CA ASP A 98 -5.41 1.76 -5.22
C ASP A 98 -4.78 2.98 -5.91
N VAL A 99 -3.46 2.92 -6.08
CA VAL A 99 -2.63 3.99 -6.62
C VAL A 99 -1.99 3.53 -7.93
N PRO A 100 -2.27 4.21 -9.07
CA PRO A 100 -1.77 3.83 -10.39
C PRO A 100 -0.27 4.11 -10.58
N GLY A 101 0.34 4.86 -9.66
CA GLY A 101 1.74 5.24 -9.66
C GLY A 101 1.95 6.61 -9.03
N GLN A 102 3.19 7.07 -9.02
CA GLN A 102 3.53 8.44 -8.68
C GLN A 102 3.06 9.43 -9.76
N ALA A 103 2.90 10.69 -9.41
CA ALA A 103 2.58 11.73 -10.39
C ALA A 103 3.79 11.98 -11.31
N TYR A 104 3.65 11.61 -12.59
CA TYR A 104 4.74 11.74 -13.57
C TYR A 104 4.68 13.08 -14.29
N GLY A 105 5.50 14.06 -13.94
CA GLY A 105 5.55 15.33 -14.65
C GLY A 105 6.77 16.19 -14.36
N TYR A 106 6.98 17.19 -15.21
CA TYR A 106 8.14 18.09 -15.12
C TYR A 106 8.13 18.91 -13.82
N VAL A 107 6.96 19.42 -13.41
CA VAL A 107 6.82 20.22 -12.18
C VAL A 107 7.06 19.34 -10.96
N GLU A 108 6.50 18.13 -10.96
CA GLU A 108 6.68 17.15 -9.89
C GLU A 108 8.16 16.81 -9.69
N GLU A 109 8.89 16.56 -10.77
CA GLU A 109 10.34 16.31 -10.71
C GLU A 109 11.13 17.55 -10.28
N LEU A 110 10.83 18.73 -10.86
CA LEU A 110 11.52 19.99 -10.55
C LEU A 110 11.42 20.37 -9.08
N VAL A 111 10.24 20.18 -8.47
CA VAL A 111 9.98 20.50 -7.06
C VAL A 111 10.49 19.43 -6.11
N GLY A 112 10.71 18.20 -6.61
CA GLY A 112 11.25 17.10 -5.82
C GLY A 112 10.19 16.16 -5.27
N ILE A 113 9.37 15.57 -6.14
CA ILE A 113 8.38 14.54 -5.79
C ILE A 113 8.98 13.38 -4.99
N HIS A 114 10.23 13.00 -5.28
CA HIS A 114 10.94 11.98 -4.52
C HIS A 114 11.03 12.32 -3.01
N GLN A 115 11.17 13.61 -2.66
CA GLN A 115 11.22 14.06 -1.26
C GLN A 115 9.84 14.03 -0.59
N SER A 116 8.77 14.32 -1.34
CA SER A 116 7.39 14.17 -0.86
C SER A 116 7.06 12.71 -0.54
N LEU A 117 7.35 11.79 -1.46
CA LEU A 117 7.15 10.35 -1.24
C LEU A 117 8.05 9.81 -0.11
N ALA A 118 9.28 10.32 0.01
CA ALA A 118 10.17 10.00 1.11
C ALA A 118 9.63 10.48 2.47
N ALA A 119 8.99 11.65 2.53
CA ALA A 119 8.36 12.16 3.74
C ALA A 119 7.23 11.23 4.22
N SER A 120 6.35 10.80 3.31
CA SER A 120 5.30 9.81 3.62
C SER A 120 5.91 8.49 4.10
N THR A 121 6.88 7.97 3.35
CA THR A 121 7.58 6.72 3.70
C THR A 121 8.20 6.80 5.09
N ASN A 122 8.85 7.92 5.41
CA ASN A 122 9.44 8.15 6.72
C ASN A 122 8.36 8.18 7.81
N ALA A 123 7.26 8.90 7.61
CA ALA A 123 6.19 9.00 8.60
C ALA A 123 5.58 7.63 8.93
N PHE A 124 5.27 6.81 7.92
CA PHE A 124 4.78 5.44 8.15
C PHE A 124 5.82 4.55 8.83
N ALA A 125 7.10 4.66 8.44
CA ALA A 125 8.18 3.91 9.10
C ALA A 125 8.33 4.33 10.57
N THR A 126 8.29 5.62 10.87
CA THR A 126 8.32 6.16 12.22
C THR A 126 7.13 5.67 13.04
N ALA A 127 5.90 5.72 12.49
CA ALA A 127 4.71 5.21 13.17
C ALA A 127 4.84 3.73 13.51
N ARG A 128 5.26 2.92 12.53
CA ARG A 128 5.51 1.49 12.73
C ARG A 128 6.55 1.23 13.82
N LEU A 129 7.67 1.94 13.79
CA LEU A 129 8.74 1.79 14.77
C LEU A 129 8.35 2.31 16.17
N ALA A 130 7.42 3.26 16.25
CA ALA A 130 6.81 3.74 17.48
C ALA A 130 5.72 2.79 18.04
N GLY A 131 5.45 1.66 17.37
CA GLY A 131 4.56 0.61 17.83
C GLY A 131 3.13 0.66 17.28
N HIS A 132 2.82 1.57 16.34
CA HIS A 132 1.53 1.55 15.66
C HIS A 132 1.43 0.31 14.75
N PRO A 133 0.37 -0.51 14.86
CA PRO A 133 0.12 -1.56 13.87
C PRO A 133 -0.23 -0.93 12.52
N ILE A 134 0.61 -1.13 11.50
CA ILE A 134 0.35 -0.62 10.15
C ILE A 134 -0.08 -1.77 9.24
N VAL A 135 -1.24 -1.64 8.61
CA VAL A 135 -1.78 -2.59 7.63
C VAL A 135 -2.02 -1.88 6.30
N SER A 136 -1.57 -2.47 5.20
CA SER A 136 -1.96 -2.04 3.86
C SER A 136 -2.95 -3.01 3.28
N LEU A 137 -4.10 -2.49 2.86
CA LEU A 137 -5.16 -3.23 2.20
C LEU A 137 -5.15 -2.87 0.71
N MET A 138 -4.68 -3.81 -0.11
CA MET A 138 -4.53 -3.66 -1.56
C MET A 138 -5.83 -4.05 -2.24
N VAL A 139 -6.55 -3.05 -2.76
CA VAL A 139 -7.88 -3.22 -3.38
C VAL A 139 -7.86 -2.95 -4.89
N GLY A 140 -6.76 -2.42 -5.41
CA GLY A 140 -6.57 -2.17 -6.83
C GLY A 140 -5.08 -2.08 -7.18
N ASN A 141 -4.71 -0.99 -7.84
CA ASN A 141 -3.33 -0.77 -8.25
C ASN A 141 -2.42 -0.47 -7.05
N ALA A 142 -1.20 -1.01 -7.07
CA ALA A 142 -0.17 -0.78 -6.07
C ALA A 142 1.18 -0.61 -6.79
N ILE A 143 1.35 0.54 -7.46
CA ILE A 143 2.42 0.73 -8.43
C ILE A 143 3.54 1.62 -7.89
N SER A 144 4.79 1.16 -8.04
CA SER A 144 6.02 1.95 -7.98
C SER A 144 6.19 2.83 -6.72
N GLY A 145 6.66 4.07 -6.90
CA GLY A 145 6.89 5.05 -5.83
C GLY A 145 5.64 5.35 -5.00
N ALA A 146 4.45 5.29 -5.61
CA ALA A 146 3.22 5.48 -4.87
C ALA A 146 3.02 4.38 -3.83
N PHE A 147 3.14 3.10 -4.19
CA PHE A 147 3.01 2.01 -3.21
C PHE A 147 4.14 2.01 -2.18
N LEU A 148 5.35 2.44 -2.56
CA LEU A 148 6.44 2.66 -1.59
C LEU A 148 6.05 3.67 -0.50
N ALA A 149 5.45 4.78 -0.91
CA ALA A 149 5.09 5.88 -0.02
C ALA A 149 3.83 5.64 0.81
N THR A 150 2.88 4.85 0.30
CA THR A 150 1.56 4.68 0.94
C THR A 150 1.38 3.34 1.65
N GLY A 151 2.11 2.28 1.26
CA GLY A 151 1.81 0.94 1.78
C GLY A 151 3.00 0.04 2.12
N LEU A 152 4.14 0.15 1.46
CA LEU A 152 5.24 -0.80 1.69
C LEU A 152 5.94 -0.67 3.04
N GLN A 153 5.59 0.32 3.86
CA GLN A 153 5.99 0.40 5.26
C GLN A 153 5.09 -0.38 6.22
N ALA A 154 4.01 -1.02 5.75
CA ALA A 154 3.09 -1.75 6.62
C ALA A 154 3.67 -3.03 7.22
N ASN A 155 3.34 -3.33 8.48
CA ASN A 155 3.69 -4.60 9.12
C ASN A 155 3.05 -5.80 8.41
N ARG A 156 1.83 -5.62 7.89
CA ARG A 156 1.07 -6.64 7.16
C ARG A 156 0.50 -6.06 5.87
N LEU A 157 0.57 -6.88 4.82
CA LEU A 157 -0.04 -6.59 3.52
C LEU A 157 -1.21 -7.56 3.36
N VAL A 158 -2.41 -7.04 3.17
CA VAL A 158 -3.61 -7.81 2.81
C VAL A 158 -3.96 -7.40 1.39
N ALA A 159 -4.22 -8.35 0.51
CA ALA A 159 -4.69 -8.06 -0.84
C ALA A 159 -6.05 -8.69 -1.08
N LEU A 160 -6.87 -8.07 -1.91
CA LEU A 160 -8.06 -8.72 -2.44
C LEU A 160 -7.68 -9.69 -3.57
N ASP A 161 -8.49 -10.71 -3.79
CA ASP A 161 -8.29 -11.68 -4.86
C ASP A 161 -9.22 -11.38 -6.05
N HIS A 162 -8.78 -10.50 -6.94
CA HIS A 162 -9.46 -10.21 -8.21
C HIS A 162 -8.50 -9.64 -9.26
N ASP A 163 -8.93 -9.68 -10.52
CA ASP A 163 -8.13 -9.26 -11.69
C ASP A 163 -7.79 -7.76 -11.73
N GLY A 164 -8.41 -6.96 -10.86
CA GLY A 164 -8.15 -5.52 -10.74
C GLY A 164 -6.91 -5.19 -9.91
N ILE A 165 -6.30 -6.18 -9.24
CA ILE A 165 -5.06 -5.99 -8.48
C ILE A 165 -3.87 -5.99 -9.42
N ALA A 166 -3.07 -4.92 -9.34
CA ALA A 166 -1.80 -4.85 -10.05
C ALA A 166 -0.68 -4.35 -9.13
N VAL A 167 0.39 -5.13 -8.97
CA VAL A 167 1.54 -4.81 -8.11
C VAL A 167 2.81 -4.85 -8.93
N GLN A 168 3.39 -3.68 -9.24
CA GLN A 168 4.63 -3.65 -10.02
C GLN A 168 5.38 -2.32 -9.91
N VAL A 169 6.65 -2.31 -10.30
CA VAL A 169 7.54 -1.13 -10.26
C VAL A 169 7.22 -0.07 -11.30
N MET A 170 6.43 -0.38 -12.33
CA MET A 170 5.99 0.53 -13.38
C MET A 170 4.85 -0.11 -14.19
N SER A 171 4.22 0.63 -15.10
CA SER A 171 3.20 0.08 -16.00
C SER A 171 3.81 -0.84 -17.07
N LYS A 172 3.01 -1.80 -17.59
CA LYS A 172 3.44 -2.72 -18.67
C LYS A 172 3.99 -1.97 -19.88
N GLN A 173 3.34 -0.87 -20.27
CA GLN A 173 3.78 -0.03 -21.39
C GLN A 173 5.16 0.60 -21.13
N SER A 174 5.42 1.05 -19.90
CA SER A 174 6.71 1.62 -19.51
C SER A 174 7.80 0.55 -19.47
N SER A 175 7.50 -0.62 -18.91
CA SER A 175 8.41 -1.78 -18.91
C SER A 175 8.77 -2.18 -20.35
N ALA A 176 7.80 -2.27 -21.24
CA ALA A 176 7.99 -2.66 -22.64
C ALA A 176 8.95 -1.69 -23.32
N ARG A 177 8.70 -0.37 -23.17
CA ARG A 177 9.54 0.69 -23.72
C ARG A 177 10.97 0.64 -23.20
N ILE A 178 11.16 0.53 -21.88
CA ILE A 178 12.49 0.59 -21.25
C ILE A 178 13.30 -0.66 -21.56
N THR A 179 12.68 -1.84 -21.49
CA THR A 179 13.35 -3.13 -21.75
C THR A 179 13.51 -3.44 -23.23
N ARG A 180 12.96 -2.59 -24.11
CA ARG A 180 12.92 -2.78 -25.57
C ARG A 180 12.27 -4.11 -25.97
N ARG A 181 11.15 -4.43 -25.32
CA ARG A 181 10.32 -5.61 -25.57
C ARG A 181 8.90 -5.18 -25.90
N SER A 182 8.18 -6.04 -26.59
CA SER A 182 6.72 -5.93 -26.73
C SER A 182 6.03 -6.30 -25.41
N VAL A 183 4.78 -5.84 -25.25
CA VAL A 183 3.95 -6.23 -24.09
C VAL A 183 3.73 -7.75 -24.07
N ALA A 184 3.51 -8.37 -25.24
CA ALA A 184 3.33 -9.81 -25.35
C ALA A 184 4.56 -10.60 -24.88
N GLU A 185 5.78 -10.13 -25.18
CA GLU A 185 7.01 -10.74 -24.65
C GLU A 185 7.12 -10.60 -23.13
N LEU A 186 6.65 -9.49 -22.55
CA LEU A 186 6.61 -9.32 -21.10
C LEU A 186 5.61 -10.28 -20.45
N ASP A 187 4.43 -10.45 -21.05
CA ASP A 187 3.42 -11.38 -20.54
C ASP A 187 3.93 -12.83 -20.59
N ALA A 188 4.59 -13.24 -21.67
CA ALA A 188 5.21 -14.57 -21.77
C ALA A 188 6.34 -14.80 -20.75
N VAL A 189 7.06 -13.74 -20.34
CA VAL A 189 8.07 -13.82 -19.27
C VAL A 189 7.40 -13.93 -17.89
N ALA A 190 6.29 -13.22 -17.68
CA ALA A 190 5.52 -13.23 -16.43
C ALA A 190 4.99 -14.63 -16.07
N GLU A 191 4.62 -15.44 -17.06
CA GLU A 191 4.19 -16.84 -16.86
C GLU A 191 5.28 -17.71 -16.21
N LYS A 192 6.55 -17.40 -16.49
CA LYS A 192 7.71 -18.18 -16.01
C LYS A 192 8.31 -17.63 -14.72
N PHE A 193 8.22 -16.31 -14.53
CA PHE A 193 8.86 -15.61 -13.42
C PHE A 193 7.82 -14.77 -12.65
N PRO A 194 7.25 -15.31 -11.55
CA PRO A 194 6.22 -14.63 -10.78
C PRO A 194 6.58 -13.19 -10.35
N ALA A 195 7.86 -12.92 -10.09
CA ALA A 195 8.35 -11.58 -9.74
C ALA A 195 8.17 -10.51 -10.85
N THR A 196 7.95 -10.94 -12.09
CA THR A 196 7.73 -10.06 -13.25
C THR A 196 6.26 -9.94 -13.64
N ALA A 197 5.41 -10.77 -13.04
CA ALA A 197 3.97 -10.70 -13.21
C ALA A 197 3.39 -9.45 -12.53
N TYR A 198 2.19 -9.08 -12.93
CA TYR A 198 1.50 -7.88 -12.42
C TYR A 198 0.37 -8.24 -11.47
N ASP A 199 -0.24 -9.41 -11.61
CA ASP A 199 -1.44 -9.80 -10.88
C ASP A 199 -1.21 -10.08 -9.38
N GLY A 200 -2.26 -9.90 -8.59
CA GLY A 200 -2.24 -10.14 -7.14
C GLY A 200 -1.89 -11.58 -6.76
N ALA A 201 -2.37 -12.57 -7.52
CA ALA A 201 -2.09 -13.98 -7.25
C ALA A 201 -0.60 -14.32 -7.39
N SER A 202 0.08 -13.78 -8.39
CA SER A 202 1.53 -13.91 -8.56
C SER A 202 2.30 -13.17 -7.48
N PHE A 203 1.82 -11.99 -7.04
CA PHE A 203 2.39 -11.28 -5.91
C PHE A 203 2.28 -12.09 -4.59
N ALA A 204 1.15 -12.76 -4.37
CA ALA A 204 0.95 -13.63 -3.21
C ALA A 204 1.99 -14.76 -3.16
N LYS A 205 2.33 -15.36 -4.31
CA LYS A 205 3.39 -16.39 -4.42
C LYS A 205 4.78 -15.91 -4.03
N LEU A 206 5.02 -14.60 -3.93
CA LEU A 206 6.29 -14.06 -3.42
C LEU A 206 6.41 -14.20 -1.88
N GLY A 207 5.31 -14.52 -1.19
CA GLY A 207 5.28 -14.78 0.25
C GLY A 207 5.36 -13.52 1.14
N ALA A 208 5.01 -12.35 0.58
CA ALA A 208 5.01 -11.10 1.32
C ALA A 208 3.63 -10.73 1.92
N LEU A 209 2.55 -11.35 1.43
CA LEU A 209 1.19 -11.11 1.92
C LEU A 209 0.95 -11.82 3.26
N HIS A 210 0.20 -11.15 4.11
CA HIS A 210 -0.40 -11.74 5.30
C HIS A 210 -1.62 -12.58 4.93
N ASP A 211 -2.44 -12.07 4.02
CA ASP A 211 -3.66 -12.71 3.57
C ASP A 211 -4.03 -12.27 2.14
N LEU A 212 -4.76 -13.13 1.44
CA LEU A 212 -5.33 -12.91 0.13
C LEU A 212 -6.84 -13.19 0.23
N VAL A 213 -7.65 -12.14 0.24
CA VAL A 213 -9.07 -12.20 0.56
C VAL A 213 -9.91 -12.27 -0.70
N HIS A 214 -10.62 -13.37 -0.89
CA HIS A 214 -11.59 -13.49 -1.96
C HIS A 214 -12.85 -12.66 -1.67
N VAL A 215 -13.28 -11.87 -2.66
CA VAL A 215 -14.46 -11.00 -2.58
C VAL A 215 -15.33 -11.19 -3.82
N GLU A 216 -16.64 -11.05 -3.66
CA GLU A 216 -17.60 -11.24 -4.74
C GLU A 216 -17.68 -10.02 -5.66
N SER A 217 -17.71 -8.80 -5.09
CA SER A 217 -17.95 -7.58 -5.85
C SER A 217 -16.86 -6.51 -5.62
N PRO A 218 -15.65 -6.69 -6.16
CA PRO A 218 -14.51 -5.81 -5.84
C PRO A 218 -14.74 -4.33 -6.22
N ALA A 219 -15.51 -4.03 -7.28
CA ALA A 219 -15.81 -2.65 -7.70
C ALA A 219 -16.96 -2.00 -6.91
N ALA A 220 -17.76 -2.78 -6.20
CA ALA A 220 -18.94 -2.35 -5.46
C ALA A 220 -19.16 -3.33 -4.29
N PRO A 221 -18.31 -3.25 -3.24
CA PRO A 221 -18.24 -4.28 -2.22
C PRO A 221 -19.59 -4.45 -1.49
N THR A 222 -20.00 -5.70 -1.34
CA THR A 222 -21.19 -6.06 -0.57
C THR A 222 -20.91 -5.98 0.93
N SER A 223 -21.94 -6.03 1.77
CA SER A 223 -21.75 -6.14 3.23
C SER A 223 -21.00 -7.40 3.64
N ALA A 224 -21.12 -8.49 2.87
CA ALA A 224 -20.36 -9.72 3.09
C ALA A 224 -18.87 -9.53 2.75
N ASP A 225 -18.57 -8.87 1.63
CA ASP A 225 -17.20 -8.52 1.24
C ASP A 225 -16.53 -7.64 2.30
N VAL A 226 -17.25 -6.61 2.77
CA VAL A 226 -16.79 -5.71 3.83
C VAL A 226 -16.51 -6.48 5.12
N ALA A 227 -17.37 -7.42 5.51
CA ALA A 227 -17.15 -8.24 6.71
C ALA A 227 -15.90 -9.12 6.58
N LEU A 228 -15.72 -9.82 5.46
CA LEU A 228 -14.54 -10.67 5.20
C LEU A 228 -13.23 -9.86 5.29
N VAL A 229 -13.21 -8.70 4.63
CA VAL A 229 -12.04 -7.81 4.63
C VAL A 229 -11.79 -7.21 6.01
N THR A 230 -12.85 -6.82 6.73
CA THR A 230 -12.73 -6.30 8.11
C THR A 230 -12.14 -7.35 9.03
N THR A 231 -12.57 -8.62 8.93
CA THR A 231 -12.00 -9.72 9.71
C THR A 231 -10.53 -9.95 9.35
N SER A 232 -10.17 -9.98 8.07
CA SER A 232 -8.77 -10.14 7.65
C SER A 232 -7.88 -9.00 8.16
N VAL A 233 -8.33 -7.75 8.06
CA VAL A 233 -7.61 -6.58 8.60
C VAL A 233 -7.49 -6.66 10.12
N SER A 234 -8.52 -7.11 10.82
CA SER A 234 -8.52 -7.27 12.28
C SER A 234 -7.50 -8.33 12.72
N LEU A 235 -7.46 -9.47 12.03
CA LEU A 235 -6.46 -10.52 12.26
C LEU A 235 -5.04 -10.02 11.94
N ALA A 236 -4.88 -9.23 10.87
CA ALA A 236 -3.61 -8.61 10.54
C ALA A 236 -3.13 -7.71 11.68
N VAL A 237 -3.98 -6.80 12.19
CA VAL A 237 -3.68 -5.93 13.33
C VAL A 237 -3.31 -6.74 14.57
N ALA A 238 -4.11 -7.74 14.94
CA ALA A 238 -3.85 -8.62 16.07
C ALA A 238 -2.49 -9.33 15.95
N SER A 239 -2.13 -9.80 14.75
CA SER A 239 -0.84 -10.46 14.50
C SER A 239 0.36 -9.51 14.64
N VAL A 240 0.17 -8.20 14.43
CA VAL A 240 1.21 -7.19 14.65
C VAL A 240 1.35 -6.93 16.14
N ARG A 241 0.24 -6.79 16.86
CA ARG A 241 0.24 -6.61 18.32
C ARG A 241 0.96 -7.76 19.04
N ALA A 242 0.78 -8.99 18.58
CA ALA A 242 1.44 -10.18 19.13
C ALA A 242 2.88 -10.40 18.63
N GLY A 243 3.34 -9.60 17.66
CA GLY A 243 4.57 -9.85 16.92
C GLY A 243 5.59 -8.70 17.00
N SER A 244 6.50 -8.67 16.03
CA SER A 244 7.48 -7.59 15.88
C SER A 244 6.93 -6.43 15.04
N SER A 245 7.41 -5.22 15.33
CA SER A 245 7.18 -4.01 14.55
C SER A 245 8.02 -3.91 13.27
N ASP A 246 8.90 -4.87 13.01
CA ASP A 246 9.68 -4.92 11.77
C ASP A 246 8.92 -5.60 10.60
N LEU A 247 9.61 -5.75 9.46
CA LEU A 247 9.06 -6.29 8.21
C LEU A 247 9.51 -7.73 7.91
N ARG A 248 10.08 -8.45 8.88
CA ARG A 248 10.66 -9.80 8.68
C ARG A 248 9.62 -10.85 8.33
N SER A 249 8.35 -10.62 8.65
CA SER A 249 7.22 -11.50 8.29
C SER A 249 7.18 -11.77 6.77
N ARG A 250 7.64 -10.83 5.95
CA ARG A 250 7.73 -10.95 4.48
C ARG A 250 8.80 -11.92 3.98
N LEU A 251 9.51 -12.59 4.90
CA LEU A 251 10.56 -13.57 4.64
C LEU A 251 10.30 -14.90 5.34
N SER A 252 9.25 -15.00 6.18
CA SER A 252 9.03 -16.17 7.02
C SER A 252 8.08 -17.20 6.42
N SER A 253 7.22 -16.81 5.47
CA SER A 253 6.26 -17.73 4.84
C SER A 253 6.98 -18.86 4.06
N PRO A 254 6.34 -20.04 3.90
CA PRO A 254 6.89 -21.12 3.07
C PRO A 254 7.26 -20.68 1.65
N GLU A 255 6.41 -19.87 1.04
CA GLU A 255 6.60 -19.29 -0.30
C GLU A 255 7.81 -18.35 -0.29
N ALA A 256 7.91 -17.45 0.70
CA ALA A 256 9.01 -16.50 0.80
C ALA A 256 10.36 -17.21 1.00
N ARG A 257 10.40 -18.30 1.78
CA ARG A 257 11.62 -19.11 1.97
C ARG A 257 12.11 -19.75 0.67
N THR A 258 11.21 -19.98 -0.28
CA THR A 258 11.53 -20.56 -1.59
C THR A 258 11.84 -19.46 -2.61
N VAL A 259 10.89 -18.56 -2.87
CA VAL A 259 10.96 -17.54 -3.93
C VAL A 259 11.92 -16.41 -3.57
N ARG A 260 12.10 -16.12 -2.27
CA ARG A 260 13.01 -15.09 -1.75
C ARG A 260 14.21 -15.71 -1.03
N ALA A 261 14.57 -16.96 -1.32
CA ALA A 261 15.70 -17.66 -0.69
C ALA A 261 16.99 -16.82 -0.71
N SER A 262 17.31 -16.18 -1.83
CA SER A 262 18.48 -15.30 -1.95
C SER A 262 18.42 -14.08 -1.02
N SER A 263 17.22 -13.53 -0.78
CA SER A 263 17.04 -12.41 0.17
C SER A 263 17.30 -12.85 1.61
N VAL A 264 16.96 -14.09 1.96
CA VAL A 264 17.26 -14.67 3.28
C VAL A 264 18.76 -14.94 3.39
N LEU A 265 19.35 -15.57 2.38
CA LEU A 265 20.78 -15.89 2.35
C LEU A 265 21.65 -14.64 2.47
N VAL A 266 21.35 -13.56 1.73
CA VAL A 266 22.11 -12.30 1.83
C VAL A 266 22.10 -11.76 3.27
N ARG A 267 20.95 -11.80 3.96
CA ARG A 267 20.86 -11.35 5.35
C ARG A 267 21.68 -12.23 6.30
N GLN A 268 21.64 -13.55 6.10
CA GLN A 268 22.47 -14.48 6.86
C GLN A 268 23.96 -14.19 6.67
N ARG A 269 24.41 -14.04 5.41
CA ARG A 269 25.82 -13.73 5.10
C ARG A 269 26.26 -12.38 5.65
N VAL A 270 25.40 -11.36 5.60
CA VAL A 270 25.70 -10.06 6.21
C VAL A 270 25.82 -10.19 7.73
N ALA A 271 24.93 -10.92 8.40
CA ALA A 271 25.02 -11.15 9.84
C ALA A 271 26.29 -11.93 10.23
N GLU A 272 26.59 -13.02 9.52
CA GLU A 272 27.82 -13.82 9.71
C GLU A 272 29.10 -12.98 9.54
N ALA A 273 29.11 -12.07 8.57
CA ALA A 273 30.26 -11.19 8.31
C ALA A 273 30.33 -9.98 9.26
N TRP A 274 29.22 -9.64 9.91
CA TRP A 274 29.12 -8.53 10.86
C TRP A 274 29.48 -8.95 12.28
N ASP A 275 29.21 -10.20 12.65
CA ASP A 275 29.64 -10.81 13.92
C ASP A 275 31.12 -11.25 13.91
N ILE A 276 31.96 -10.55 13.12
CA ILE A 276 33.45 -10.62 13.13
C ILE A 276 34.00 -9.43 13.90
#